data_AF-A0A0S4L3M6-F1
#
_entry.id   AF-A0A0S4L3M6-F1
#
_cell.length_a   1.000
_cell.length_b   1.000
_cell.length_c   1.000
_cell.angle_alpha   90.00
_cell.angle_beta   90.00
_cell.angle_gamma   90.00
#
_symmetry.space_group_name_H-M   'P 1'
#
loop_
_entity.id
_entity.type
_entity.pdbx_description
1 polymer ?
#
loop_
_entity_poly.entity_id
_entity_poly.type
_entity_poly.pdbx_seq_one_letter_code
_entity_poly.pdbx_strand_id
1 'polypeptide(L)' 'MQDGKAIVTDGPFLETKEQLAGYFLVDAKDLAEAVSIAKRVPGARIGTVEIRPVREISGLPGE' A
#
# COMPACT_ATOMS: atom_id res chain seq x y z
N MET A 1 12.61 13.25 10.71
CA MET A 1 13.08 13.40 12.11
C MET A 1 13.96 14.64 12.14
N GLN A 2 13.62 15.63 12.94
CA GLN A 2 14.50 16.78 13.21
C GLN A 2 14.78 16.74 14.71
N ASP A 3 16.06 16.72 15.08
CA ASP A 3 16.51 16.62 16.48
C ASP A 3 15.88 15.44 17.25
N GLY A 4 15.73 14.28 16.59
CA GLY A 4 15.16 13.07 17.18
C GLY A 4 13.64 13.11 17.40
N LYS A 5 12.95 14.16 16.93
CA LYS A 5 11.49 14.29 17.05
C LYS A 5 10.81 13.98 15.71
N ALA A 6 9.65 13.33 15.81
CA ALA A 6 8.75 13.16 14.68
C ALA A 6 8.26 14.54 14.21
N ILE A 7 8.27 14.76 12.90
CA ILE A 7 7.74 15.97 12.28
C ILE A 7 6.43 15.55 11.61
N VAL A 8 5.35 16.26 11.92
CA VAL A 8 4.06 16.08 11.26
C VAL A 8 3.87 17.24 10.30
N THR A 9 3.60 16.93 9.04
CA THR A 9 3.35 17.90 7.99
C THR A 9 1.96 17.66 7.43
N ASP A 10 1.33 18.73 6.95
CA ASP A 10 0.11 18.61 6.15
C ASP A 10 0.45 18.09 4.74
N GLY A 11 -0.53 17.44 4.10
CA GLY A 11 -0.41 16.90 2.75
C GLY A 11 0.30 15.52 2.65
N PRO A 12 0.45 15.00 1.42
CA PRO A 12 1.07 13.70 1.18
C PRO A 12 2.58 13.73 1.50
N PHE A 13 3.15 12.54 1.78
CA PHE A 13 4.59 12.41 2.03
C PHE A 13 5.46 12.93 0.86
N LEU A 14 5.03 12.66 -0.37
CA LEU A 14 5.64 13.17 -1.58
C LEU A 14 4.55 13.62 -2.54
N GLU A 15 4.68 14.82 -3.08
CA GLU A 15 3.84 15.27 -4.19
C GLU A 15 4.29 14.55 -5.47
N THR A 16 3.47 13.61 -5.94
CA THR A 16 3.71 12.81 -7.12
C THR A 16 2.62 13.04 -8.15
N LYS A 17 2.95 12.80 -9.43
CA LYS A 17 1.96 12.85 -10.51
C LYS A 17 0.83 11.83 -10.31
N GLU A 18 1.14 10.69 -9.69
CA GLU A 18 0.19 9.65 -9.30
C GLU A 18 0.15 9.54 -7.77
N GLN A 19 -1.00 9.76 -7.16
CA GLN A 19 -1.17 9.65 -5.71
C GLN A 19 -1.63 8.24 -5.32
N LEU A 20 -1.18 7.74 -4.16
CA LEU A 20 -1.72 6.53 -3.57
C LEU A 20 -3.15 6.77 -3.09
N ALA A 21 -4.14 6.33 -3.86
CA ALA A 21 -5.55 6.54 -3.54
C ALA A 21 -6.06 5.66 -2.37
N GLY A 22 -5.41 4.52 -2.14
CA GLY A 22 -5.78 3.55 -1.10
C GLY A 22 -5.15 2.19 -1.36
N TYR A 23 -5.42 1.23 -0.48
CA TYR A 23 -4.95 -0.15 -0.62
C TYR A 23 -6.00 -1.16 -0.14
N PHE A 24 -5.87 -2.39 -0.62
CA PHE A 24 -6.59 -3.55 -0.12
C PHE A 24 -5.57 -4.56 0.42
N LEU A 25 -5.89 -5.20 1.54
CA LEU A 25 -5.17 -6.39 2.00
C LEU A 25 -6.05 -7.61 1.68
N VAL A 26 -5.46 -8.60 1.02
CA VAL A 26 -6.17 -9.81 0.58
C VAL A 26 -5.32 -11.03 0.86
N ASP A 27 -5.97 -12.11 1.23
CA ASP A 27 -5.38 -13.45 1.21
C ASP A 27 -5.53 -14.02 -0.20
N ALA A 28 -4.41 -14.43 -0.80
CA ALA A 28 -4.35 -15.10 -2.08
C ALA A 28 -3.36 -16.26 -1.99
N LYS A 29 -3.70 -17.40 -2.60
CA LYS A 29 -2.87 -18.58 -2.62
C LYS A 29 -1.54 -18.34 -3.33
N ASP A 30 -1.55 -17.52 -4.39
CA ASP A 30 -0.38 -17.16 -5.17
C ASP A 30 -0.56 -15.82 -5.90
N LEU A 31 0.49 -15.37 -6.60
CA LEU A 31 0.49 -14.11 -7.35
C LEU A 31 -0.56 -14.10 -8.47
N ALA A 32 -0.86 -15.24 -9.09
CA ALA A 32 -1.83 -15.29 -10.19
C ALA A 32 -3.26 -15.04 -9.67
N GLU A 33 -3.60 -15.60 -8.52
CA GLU A 33 -4.86 -15.29 -7.83
C GLU A 33 -4.92 -13.82 -7.41
N ALA A 34 -3.85 -13.27 -6.83
CA ALA A 34 -3.78 -11.84 -6.48
C ALA A 34 -3.99 -10.93 -7.71
N VAL A 35 -3.41 -11.27 -8.87
CA VAL A 35 -3.63 -10.55 -10.13
C VAL A 35 -5.09 -10.66 -10.61
N SER A 36 -5.71 -11.84 -10.47
CA SER A 36 -7.12 -12.03 -10.80
C SER A 36 -8.03 -11.14 -9.95
N ILE A 37 -7.74 -11.02 -8.66
CA ILE A 37 -8.44 -10.10 -7.75
C ILE A 37 -8.20 -8.65 -8.16
N ALA A 38 -6.95 -8.25 -8.41
CA ALA A 38 -6.59 -6.88 -8.79
C ALA A 38 -7.30 -6.41 -10.08
N LYS A 39 -7.52 -7.29 -11.06
CA LYS A 39 -8.27 -6.99 -12.29
C LYS A 39 -9.72 -6.56 -12.05
N ARG A 40 -10.28 -6.86 -10.88
CA ARG A 40 -11.66 -6.48 -10.50
C ARG A 40 -11.75 -5.06 -9.91
N VAL A 41 -10.62 -4.43 -9.58
CA VAL A 41 -10.59 -3.07 -9.01
C VAL A 41 -10.99 -2.05 -10.08
N PRO A 42 -12.11 -1.32 -9.93
CA PRO A 42 -12.55 -0.36 -10.95
C PRO A 42 -11.52 0.75 -11.22
N GLY A 43 -10.75 1.15 -10.20
CA GLY A 43 -9.71 2.17 -10.31
C GLY A 43 -8.58 1.82 -11.30
N ALA A 44 -8.35 0.52 -11.57
CA ALA A 44 -7.38 0.07 -12.56
C ALA A 44 -7.73 0.51 -14.00
N ARG A 45 -8.96 1.01 -14.25
CA ARG A 45 -9.39 1.53 -15.55
C ARG A 45 -8.87 2.94 -15.83
N ILE A 46 -8.53 3.70 -14.78
CA ILE A 46 -8.14 5.12 -14.87
C ILE A 46 -6.80 5.40 -14.16
N GLY A 47 -6.10 4.34 -13.74
CA GLY A 47 -4.86 4.40 -13.00
C GLY A 47 -4.21 3.02 -12.93
N THR A 48 -3.36 2.81 -11.93
CA THR A 48 -2.56 1.59 -11.80
C THR A 48 -2.83 0.90 -10.46
N VAL A 49 -2.82 -0.43 -10.45
CA VAL A 49 -2.83 -1.24 -9.22
C VAL A 49 -1.48 -1.94 -9.07
N GLU A 50 -0.75 -1.63 -8.01
CA GLU A 50 0.50 -2.31 -7.66
C GLU A 50 0.19 -3.46 -6.69
N ILE A 51 0.70 -4.66 -6.99
CA ILE A 51 0.55 -5.85 -6.12
C ILE A 51 1.86 -6.06 -5.38
N ARG A 52 1.81 -6.04 -4.04
CA ARG A 52 2.97 -6.25 -3.17
C ARG A 52 2.69 -7.40 -2.19
N PRO A 53 3.47 -8.49 -2.22
CA PRO A 53 3.40 -9.51 -1.17
C PRO A 53 3.75 -8.90 0.18
N VAL A 54 2.92 -9.18 1.19
CA VAL A 54 3.20 -8.77 2.58
C VAL A 54 4.06 -9.83 3.24
N ARG A 55 5.00 -9.37 4.07
CA ARG A 55 5.73 -10.23 5.00
C ARG A 55 5.18 -9.98 6.39
N GLU A 56 4.76 -11.03 7.08
CA GLU A 56 4.49 -10.92 8.51
C GLU A 56 5.80 -10.67 9.24
N ILE A 57 5.78 -9.67 10.12
CA ILE A 57 6.92 -9.31 10.96
C ILE A 57 6.50 -9.65 12.37
N SER A 58 7.09 -10.70 12.93
CA SER A 58 6.85 -11.11 14.31
C SER A 58 7.55 -10.18 15.29
N GLY A 59 6.93 -9.92 16.45
CA GLY A 59 7.56 -9.22 17.57
C GLY A 59 7.52 -7.71 17.44
N LEU A 60 6.49 -7.18 16.77
CA LEU A 60 6.22 -5.76 16.76
C LEU A 60 5.82 -5.30 18.17
N PRO A 61 6.19 -4.07 18.59
CA PRO A 61 5.79 -3.57 19.90
C PRO A 61 4.25 -3.56 20.02
N GLY A 62 3.70 -4.34 20.96
CA GLY A 62 2.26 -4.45 21.18
C GLY A 62 1.59 -5.70 20.59
N GLU A 63 2.35 -6.62 20.00
CA GLU A 63 1.97 -8.05 19.86
C GLU A 63 2.08 -8.80 21.20
#